data_AF-A0A5N0INL4-F1
#
_entry.id   AF-A0A5N0INL4-F1
#
_cell.length_a   1.000
_cell.length_b   1.000
_cell.length_c   1.000
_cell.angle_alpha   90.00
_cell.angle_beta   90.00
_cell.angle_gamma   90.00
#
_symmetry.space_group_name_H-M   'P 1'
#
loop_
_entity.id
_entity.type
_entity.pdbx_description
1 polymer ?
#
loop_
_entity_poly.entity_id
_entity_poly.type
_entity_poly.pdbx_seq_one_letter_code
_entity_poly.pdbx_strand_id
1 'polypeptide(L)'
;MDSAAADWARSGLAYLTGPPGGPPDYSRAAVLAEARRVTADIFTLSGVEADAAAILAGRAALRGLYRRGRISAGGATRLLPTTDGWCAIALPRGEDIEALPALLETDTAQTQPWPALSAWAAGRSSAAVVARAQLLDVAAAALG
;
A
#
# COMPACT_ATOMS: atom_id res chain seq x y z
N MET A 1 -14.14 17.16 18.95
CA MET A 1 -13.43 16.38 17.92
C MET A 1 -12.12 17.11 17.68
N ASP A 2 -10.98 16.43 17.75
CA ASP A 2 -9.67 17.05 17.49
C ASP A 2 -9.66 17.66 16.06
N SER A 3 -9.12 18.87 15.91
CA SER A 3 -9.07 19.60 14.63
C SER A 3 -8.38 18.79 13.53
N ALA A 4 -7.30 18.08 13.88
CA ALA A 4 -6.57 17.21 12.97
C ALA A 4 -7.44 16.03 12.49
N ALA A 5 -8.23 15.44 13.40
CA ALA A 5 -9.14 14.34 13.05
C ALA A 5 -10.28 14.81 12.12
N ALA A 6 -10.84 16.00 12.38
CA ALA A 6 -11.87 16.57 11.52
C ALA A 6 -11.34 16.91 10.12
N ASP A 7 -10.12 17.41 10.02
CA ASP A 7 -9.46 17.69 8.75
C ASP A 7 -9.13 16.42 7.97
N TRP A 8 -8.63 15.40 8.66
CA TRP A 8 -8.41 14.08 8.09
C TRP A 8 -9.70 13.49 7.49
N ALA A 9 -10.82 13.58 8.22
CA ALA A 9 -12.12 13.11 7.74
C ALA A 9 -12.54 13.79 6.43
N ARG A 10 -12.37 15.12 6.34
CA ARG A 10 -12.80 15.92 5.18
C ARG A 10 -11.85 15.82 3.98
N SER A 11 -10.60 15.41 4.20
CA SER A 11 -9.57 15.35 3.16
C SER A 11 -9.72 14.19 2.16
N GLY A 12 -10.57 13.20 2.46
CA GLY A 12 -10.65 11.95 1.70
C GLY A 12 -9.60 10.90 2.10
N LEU A 13 -8.56 11.25 2.87
CA LEU A 13 -7.52 10.31 3.31
C LEU A 13 -8.06 9.25 4.29
N ALA A 14 -9.05 9.62 5.11
CA ALA A 14 -9.81 8.69 5.94
C ALA A 14 -10.50 7.59 5.10
N TYR A 15 -10.92 7.90 3.86
CA TYR A 15 -11.55 6.93 2.98
C TYR A 15 -10.57 5.87 2.47
N LEU A 16 -9.28 6.21 2.42
CA LEU A 16 -8.18 5.38 1.89
C LEU A 16 -7.39 4.63 2.96
N THR A 17 -7.56 4.99 4.24
CA THR A 17 -6.72 4.48 5.34
C THR A 17 -7.54 3.70 6.36
N GLY A 18 -7.11 2.49 6.68
CA GLY A 18 -7.73 1.62 7.68
C GLY A 18 -8.18 0.27 7.14
N PRO A 19 -8.81 -0.57 7.99
CA PRO A 19 -9.27 -1.90 7.61
C PRO A 19 -10.41 -1.84 6.57
N PRO A 20 -10.53 -2.86 5.70
CA PRO A 20 -11.65 -2.96 4.77
C PRO A 20 -12.96 -3.11 5.55
N GLY A 21 -14.00 -2.33 5.19
CA GLY A 21 -15.33 -2.41 5.81
C GLY A 21 -15.43 -1.89 7.26
N GLY A 22 -14.30 -1.67 7.95
CA GLY A 22 -14.25 -1.08 9.29
C GLY A 22 -14.26 0.45 9.30
N PRO A 23 -14.22 1.08 10.48
CA PRO A 23 -14.12 2.53 10.60
C PRO A 23 -12.80 3.04 9.97
N PRO A 24 -12.77 4.28 9.46
CA PRO A 24 -11.53 4.94 9.04
C PRO A 24 -10.50 5.00 10.17
N ASP A 25 -9.22 4.89 9.82
CA ASP A 25 -8.12 5.09 10.76
C ASP A 25 -7.76 6.58 10.84
N TYR A 26 -7.87 7.15 12.03
CA TYR A 26 -7.53 8.55 12.34
C TYR A 26 -6.17 8.73 12.99
N SER A 27 -5.48 7.64 13.36
CA SER A 27 -4.15 7.70 14.00
C SER A 27 -3.07 8.33 13.11
N ARG A 28 -3.36 8.46 11.81
CA ARG A 28 -2.47 9.04 10.79
C ARG A 28 -2.79 10.49 10.42
N ALA A 29 -3.69 11.15 11.14
CA ALA A 29 -4.13 12.52 10.84
C ALA A 29 -2.97 13.54 10.73
N ALA A 30 -1.89 13.35 11.49
CA ALA A 30 -0.70 14.20 11.45
C ALA A 30 -0.03 14.26 10.05
N VAL A 31 -0.22 13.25 9.20
CA VAL A 31 0.32 13.25 7.82
C VAL A 31 -0.27 14.40 7.00
N LEU A 32 -1.57 14.69 7.15
CA LEU A 32 -2.19 15.80 6.44
C LEU A 32 -1.74 17.15 6.98
N ALA A 33 -1.54 17.26 8.30
CA ALA A 33 -1.01 18.47 8.91
C ALA A 33 0.39 18.79 8.37
N GLU A 34 1.27 17.79 8.30
CA GLU A 34 2.60 17.95 7.74
C GLU A 34 2.57 18.24 6.24
N ALA A 35 1.72 17.57 5.46
CA ALA A 35 1.58 17.85 4.04
C ALA A 35 1.15 19.30 3.76
N ARG A 36 0.26 19.87 4.60
CA ARG A 36 -0.13 21.29 4.51
C ARG A 36 1.00 22.24 4.90
N ARG A 37 1.81 21.87 5.89
CA ARG A 37 3.03 22.63 6.24
C ARG A 37 3.99 22.68 5.04
N VAL A 38 4.21 21.53 4.40
CA VAL A 38 5.06 21.44 3.20
C VAL A 38 4.50 22.25 2.03
N THR A 39 3.18 22.23 1.77
CA THR A 39 2.61 23.04 0.67
C THR A 39 2.68 24.55 0.98
N ALA A 40 2.62 24.96 2.24
CA ALA A 40 2.85 26.35 2.64
C ALA A 40 4.31 26.79 2.42
N ASP A 41 5.29 25.91 2.71
CA ASP A 41 6.70 26.16 2.40
C ASP A 41 6.91 26.30 0.88
N ILE A 42 6.32 25.42 0.08
CA ILE A 42 6.36 25.48 -1.39
C ILE A 42 5.78 26.81 -1.88
N PHE A 43 4.62 27.24 -1.36
CA PHE A 43 4.04 28.53 -1.71
C PHE A 43 4.96 29.70 -1.37
N THR A 44 5.59 29.68 -0.19
CA THR A 44 6.52 30.74 0.23
C THR A 44 7.72 30.86 -0.72
N LEU A 45 8.22 29.74 -1.24
CA LEU A 45 9.39 29.70 -2.12
C LEU A 45 9.07 29.96 -3.58
N SER A 46 7.87 29.62 -4.05
CA SER A 46 7.54 29.59 -5.48
C SER A 46 6.33 30.44 -5.89
N GLY A 47 5.51 30.88 -4.94
CA GLY A 47 4.21 31.52 -5.19
C GLY A 47 3.13 30.56 -5.70
N VAL A 48 3.41 29.25 -5.83
CA VAL A 48 2.46 28.26 -6.34
C VAL A 48 1.60 27.72 -5.20
N GLU A 49 0.28 27.88 -5.31
CA GLU A 49 -0.68 27.31 -4.38
C GLU A 49 -0.89 25.81 -4.66
N ALA A 50 -0.92 25.01 -3.60
CA ALA A 50 -1.09 23.56 -3.68
C ALA A 50 -2.02 23.05 -2.57
N ASP A 51 -3.13 22.43 -2.97
CA ASP A 51 -4.03 21.73 -2.04
C ASP A 51 -3.47 20.35 -1.71
N ALA A 52 -2.90 20.23 -0.51
CA ALA A 52 -2.33 18.98 0.01
C ALA A 52 -3.33 17.82 0.02
N ALA A 53 -4.60 18.06 0.36
CA ALA A 53 -5.60 17.00 0.40
C ALA A 53 -5.94 16.52 -1.01
N ALA A 54 -6.15 17.45 -1.95
CA ALA A 54 -6.42 17.12 -3.34
C ALA A 54 -5.25 16.36 -4.00
N ILE A 55 -4.01 16.76 -3.72
CA ILE A 55 -2.81 16.08 -4.24
C ILE A 55 -2.71 14.64 -3.72
N LEU A 56 -2.95 14.43 -2.42
CA LEU A 56 -2.79 13.12 -1.81
C LEU A 56 -3.97 12.16 -2.12
N ALA A 57 -5.20 12.65 -2.13
CA ALA A 57 -6.41 11.81 -2.25
C ALA A 57 -7.11 11.88 -3.62
N GLY A 58 -6.85 12.91 -4.43
CA GLY A 58 -7.65 13.23 -5.63
C GLY A 58 -7.69 12.12 -6.67
N ARG A 59 -6.55 11.50 -7.00
CA ARG A 59 -6.53 10.37 -7.96
C ARG A 59 -7.33 9.18 -7.48
N ALA A 60 -7.29 8.90 -6.18
CA ALA A 60 -8.05 7.79 -5.62
C ALA A 60 -9.56 8.08 -5.70
N ALA A 61 -9.98 9.31 -5.44
CA ALA A 61 -11.38 9.75 -5.62
C ALA A 61 -11.86 9.61 -7.08
N LEU A 62 -11.07 10.09 -8.05
CA LEU A 62 -11.39 9.97 -9.48
C LEU A 62 -11.49 8.51 -9.97
N ARG A 63 -10.82 7.59 -9.29
CA ARG A 63 -10.78 6.17 -9.64
C ARG A 63 -11.68 5.31 -8.75
N GLY A 64 -12.46 5.91 -7.84
CA GLY A 64 -13.34 5.19 -6.91
C GLY A 64 -12.60 4.24 -5.97
N LEU A 65 -11.33 4.52 -5.66
CA LEU A 65 -10.52 3.69 -4.79
C LEU A 65 -10.86 3.96 -3.32
N TYR A 66 -10.72 2.94 -2.48
CA TYR A 66 -11.07 2.96 -1.07
C TYR A 66 -10.08 2.14 -0.24
N ARG A 67 -10.15 2.26 1.08
CA ARG A 67 -9.30 1.52 2.03
C ARG A 67 -9.50 0.01 1.90
N ARG A 68 -8.39 -0.73 1.83
CA ARG A 68 -8.37 -2.20 1.72
C ARG A 68 -7.42 -2.85 2.72
N GLY A 69 -7.11 -2.15 3.82
CA GLY A 69 -6.21 -2.61 4.87
C GLY A 69 -4.81 -2.90 4.35
N ARG A 70 -4.43 -4.18 4.30
CA ARG A 70 -3.12 -4.67 3.87
C ARG A 70 -2.95 -4.74 2.35
N ILE A 71 -3.96 -4.34 1.60
CA ILE A 71 -3.95 -4.32 0.14
C ILE A 71 -3.88 -2.85 -0.29
N SER A 72 -2.97 -2.55 -1.21
CA SER A 72 -2.90 -1.24 -1.87
C SER A 72 -4.26 -0.85 -2.48
N ALA A 73 -4.54 0.45 -2.57
CA ALA A 73 -5.82 0.95 -3.11
C ALA A 73 -6.13 0.38 -4.51
N GLY A 74 -5.11 0.32 -5.38
CA GLY A 74 -5.20 -0.28 -6.72
C GLY A 74 -5.27 -1.81 -6.76
N GLY A 75 -5.02 -2.51 -5.65
CA GLY A 75 -5.17 -3.96 -5.52
C GLY A 75 -3.97 -4.81 -5.94
N ALA A 76 -2.98 -4.24 -6.63
CA ALA A 76 -1.83 -4.97 -7.17
C ALA A 76 -0.79 -5.38 -6.11
N THR A 77 -0.69 -4.62 -5.01
CA THR A 77 0.26 -4.89 -3.92
C THR A 77 -0.44 -5.35 -2.65
N ARG A 78 0.14 -6.33 -1.95
CA ARG A 78 -0.30 -6.78 -0.63
C ARG A 78 0.86 -6.89 0.36
N LEU A 79 0.58 -6.58 1.62
CA LEU A 79 1.43 -6.95 2.76
C LEU A 79 1.13 -8.39 3.17
N LEU A 80 2.17 -9.22 3.19
CA LEU A 80 2.13 -10.63 3.55
C LEU A 80 2.93 -10.87 4.83
N PRO A 81 2.42 -11.67 5.78
CA PRO A 81 3.17 -12.03 6.97
C PRO A 81 4.30 -12.99 6.60
N THR A 82 5.42 -12.85 7.29
CA THR A 82 6.62 -13.71 7.21
C THR A 82 6.97 -14.20 8.61
N THR A 83 7.99 -15.06 8.75
CA THR A 83 8.38 -15.61 10.06
C THR A 83 8.94 -14.56 11.01
N ASP A 84 9.46 -13.46 10.49
CA ASP A 84 10.15 -12.40 11.22
C ASP A 84 9.52 -11.00 11.02
N GLY A 85 8.40 -10.89 10.31
CA GLY A 85 7.70 -9.63 10.11
C GLY A 85 6.71 -9.65 8.95
N TRP A 86 6.90 -8.71 8.03
CA TRP A 86 6.06 -8.54 6.86
C TRP A 86 6.90 -8.20 5.64
N CYS A 87 6.40 -8.56 4.46
CA CYS A 87 6.89 -8.04 3.18
C CYS A 87 5.73 -7.53 2.33
N ALA A 88 5.98 -6.52 1.50
CA ALA A 88 5.11 -6.12 0.41
C ALA A 88 5.51 -6.87 -0.86
N ILE A 89 4.53 -7.45 -1.58
CA ILE A 89 4.71 -8.01 -2.93
C ILE A 89 3.70 -7.36 -3.87
N ALA A 90 4.15 -6.98 -5.07
CA ALA A 90 3.31 -6.40 -6.11
C ALA A 90 3.24 -7.31 -7.34
N LEU A 91 2.02 -7.54 -7.84
CA LEU A 91 1.74 -8.27 -9.08
C LEU A 91 0.95 -7.38 -10.08
N PRO A 92 1.51 -6.26 -10.56
CA PRO A 92 0.82 -5.36 -11.49
C PRO A 92 0.68 -5.90 -12.92
N ARG A 93 1.54 -6.83 -13.35
CA ARG A 93 1.61 -7.38 -14.72
C ARG A 93 1.11 -8.84 -14.75
N GLY A 94 0.70 -9.30 -15.92
CA GLY A 94 0.41 -10.72 -16.16
C GLY A 94 1.64 -11.60 -15.94
N GLU A 95 2.82 -11.12 -16.36
CA GLU A 95 4.11 -11.79 -16.17
C GLU A 95 4.44 -12.05 -14.69
N ASP A 96 4.03 -11.15 -13.78
CA ASP A 96 4.23 -11.35 -12.34
C ASP A 96 3.40 -12.55 -11.83
N ILE A 97 2.24 -12.82 -12.45
CA ILE A 97 1.40 -13.98 -12.14
C ILE A 97 2.00 -15.25 -12.76
N GLU A 98 2.52 -15.17 -13.99
CA GLU A 98 3.18 -16.27 -14.68
C GLU A 98 4.47 -16.72 -13.97
N ALA A 99 5.14 -15.81 -13.26
CA ALA A 99 6.31 -16.12 -12.45
C ALA A 99 5.99 -16.87 -11.14
N LEU A 100 4.71 -16.96 -10.73
CA LEU A 100 4.34 -17.55 -9.43
C LEU A 100 4.72 -19.01 -9.24
N PRO A 101 4.59 -19.93 -10.21
CA PRO A 101 5.05 -21.30 -10.03
C PRO A 101 6.53 -21.35 -9.67
N ALA A 102 7.36 -20.59 -10.40
CA ALA A 102 8.77 -20.44 -10.09
C ALA A 102 8.97 -19.81 -8.70
N LEU A 103 8.29 -18.71 -8.38
CA LEU A 103 8.42 -18.04 -7.08
C LEU A 103 8.05 -18.95 -5.91
N LEU A 104 7.01 -19.76 -6.05
CA LEU A 104 6.50 -20.63 -5.00
C LEU A 104 7.20 -22.00 -4.94
N GLU A 105 8.17 -22.25 -5.83
CA GLU A 105 8.89 -23.53 -5.94
C GLU A 105 7.92 -24.70 -6.24
N THR A 106 7.01 -24.49 -7.19
CA THR A 106 5.99 -25.47 -7.59
C THR A 106 5.83 -25.53 -9.11
N ASP A 107 5.46 -26.70 -9.62
CA ASP A 107 5.16 -26.90 -11.04
C ASP A 107 3.69 -26.54 -11.38
N THR A 108 2.89 -26.12 -10.40
CA THR A 108 1.45 -25.86 -10.60
C THR A 108 1.17 -24.36 -10.81
N ALA A 109 0.42 -24.04 -11.86
CA ALA A 109 -0.11 -22.70 -12.08
C ALA A 109 -1.10 -22.30 -10.97
N GLN A 110 -1.01 -21.06 -10.49
CA GLN A 110 -1.81 -20.59 -9.35
C GLN A 110 -3.13 -19.96 -9.81
N THR A 111 -4.24 -20.66 -9.59
CA THR A 111 -5.60 -20.11 -9.83
C THR A 111 -6.01 -19.08 -8.78
N GLN A 112 -5.37 -19.11 -7.60
CA GLN A 112 -5.56 -18.16 -6.51
C GLN A 112 -4.19 -17.65 -6.03
N PRO A 113 -3.60 -16.65 -6.71
CA PRO A 113 -2.25 -16.14 -6.43
C PRO A 113 -2.01 -15.79 -4.96
N TRP A 114 -2.93 -15.04 -4.36
CA TRP A 114 -2.70 -14.42 -3.06
C TRP A 114 -2.76 -15.38 -1.87
N PRO A 115 -3.73 -16.33 -1.79
CA PRO A 115 -3.67 -17.39 -0.79
C PRO A 115 -2.38 -18.21 -0.86
N ALA A 116 -1.94 -18.59 -2.06
CA ALA A 116 -0.71 -19.36 -2.25
C ALA A 116 0.53 -18.59 -1.80
N LEU A 117 0.67 -17.33 -2.23
CA LEU A 117 1.75 -16.43 -1.79
C LEU A 117 1.75 -16.21 -0.28
N SER A 118 0.58 -16.00 0.34
CA SER A 118 0.48 -15.77 1.78
C SER A 118 0.95 -16.99 2.58
N ALA A 119 0.55 -18.20 2.17
CA ALA A 119 0.97 -19.44 2.81
C ALA A 119 2.48 -19.68 2.64
N TRP A 120 3.00 -19.44 1.43
CA TRP A 120 4.41 -19.61 1.13
C TRP A 120 5.32 -18.62 1.87
N ALA A 121 4.90 -17.35 1.97
CA ALA A 121 5.62 -16.30 2.69
C ALA A 121 5.62 -16.52 4.20
N ALA A 122 4.51 -17.01 4.77
CA ALA A 122 4.37 -17.23 6.22
C ALA A 122 5.40 -18.23 6.81
N GLY A 123 5.97 -19.11 5.98
CA GLY A 123 7.00 -20.07 6.37
C GLY A 123 8.44 -19.61 6.13
N ARG A 124 8.68 -18.36 5.69
CA ARG A 124 9.99 -17.84 5.30
C ARG A 124 10.25 -16.47 5.95
N SER A 125 11.51 -16.08 6.05
CA SER A 125 11.89 -14.72 6.46
C SER A 125 11.56 -13.70 5.36
N SER A 126 11.35 -12.44 5.75
CA SER A 126 11.17 -11.34 4.80
C SER A 126 12.31 -11.25 3.80
N ALA A 127 13.55 -11.42 4.26
CA ALA A 127 14.72 -11.39 3.38
C ALA A 127 14.70 -12.50 2.32
N ALA A 128 14.34 -13.73 2.70
CA ALA A 128 14.26 -14.85 1.77
C ALA A 128 13.13 -14.66 0.73
N VAL A 129 11.97 -14.17 1.18
CA VAL A 129 10.84 -13.85 0.30
C VAL A 129 11.22 -12.79 -0.72
N VAL A 130 11.82 -11.69 -0.26
CA VAL A 130 12.21 -10.55 -1.11
C VAL A 130 13.29 -10.97 -2.10
N ALA A 131 14.34 -11.66 -1.65
CA ALA A 131 15.43 -12.10 -2.52
C ALA A 131 14.92 -13.00 -3.65
N ARG A 132 14.00 -13.94 -3.34
CA ARG A 132 13.44 -14.84 -4.35
C ARG A 132 12.51 -14.12 -5.33
N ALA A 133 11.65 -13.22 -4.85
CA ALA A 133 10.78 -12.43 -5.71
C ALA A 133 11.59 -11.58 -6.69
N GLN A 134 12.61 -10.87 -6.19
CA GLN A 134 13.47 -10.02 -7.02
C GLN A 134 14.32 -10.80 -8.04
N LEU A 135 14.75 -12.03 -7.69
CA LEU A 135 15.43 -12.93 -8.65
C LEU A 135 14.57 -13.24 -9.88
N LEU A 136 13.24 -13.21 -9.73
CA LEU A 136 12.26 -13.48 -10.78
C LEU A 136 11.63 -12.20 -11.34
N ASP A 137 12.26 -11.04 -11.11
CA ASP A 137 11.78 -9.71 -11.51
C ASP A 137 10.40 -9.34 -10.93
N VAL A 138 9.99 -9.96 -9.81
CA VAL A 138 8.78 -9.62 -9.07
C VAL A 138 9.10 -8.60 -7.99
N ALA A 139 8.42 -7.45 -8.03
CA ALA A 139 8.63 -6.37 -7.07
C ALA A 139 8.23 -6.79 -5.64
N ALA A 140 9.22 -6.78 -4.73
CA ALA A 140 9.03 -7.06 -3.32
C ALA A 140 9.97 -6.25 -2.43
N ALA A 141 9.52 -5.95 -1.21
CA ALA A 141 10.31 -5.29 -0.17
C ALA A 141 9.88 -5.75 1.23
N ALA A 142 10.82 -5.77 2.19
CA ALA A 142 10.50 -5.99 3.61
C ALA A 142 9.84 -4.73 4.20
N LEU A 143 8.99 -4.92 5.21
CA LEU A 143 8.42 -3.83 6.00
C LEU A 143 9.18 -3.69 7.32
N GLY A 144 9.98 -2.63 7.44
CA GLY A 144 10.87 -2.35 8.57
C GLY A 144 12.24 -1.89 8.08
#